data_AF-A0A0J1G3H6-F1
#
_entry.id   AF-A0A0J1G3H6-F1
#
_cell.length_a   1.000
_cell.length_b   1.000
_cell.length_c   1.000
_cell.angle_alpha   90.00
_cell.angle_beta   90.00
_cell.angle_gamma   90.00
#
_symmetry.space_group_name_H-M   'P 1'
#
loop_
_entity.id
_entity.type
_entity.pdbx_description
1 polymer ?
#
loop_
_entity_poly.entity_id
_entity_poly.type
_entity_poly.pdbx_seq_one_letter_code
_entity_poly.pdbx_strand_id
1 'polypeptide(L)'
;MKLSKMKKLRRYLFCFLSILLLSVTLLPANAFAATSLRGESIYQIMVDRFYDGDSGNNAAGEAFRYTENSQDDFRYMHGGDWQGIIDKIPYIKDMGYTAIWISPVSDPQLWGVPDASGKQWPTAYHGYNVYDPNRASRYFGTEDPEASNSVNHNAAVLKLVNQEFPSGD
;
A
#
# COMPACT_ATOMS: atom_id res chain seq x y z
N MET A 1 69.26 -4.97 -0.90
CA MET A 1 68.40 -4.03 -1.67
C MET A 1 67.03 -4.59 -2.12
N LYS A 2 66.80 -5.92 -2.20
CA LYS A 2 65.55 -6.52 -2.72
C LYS A 2 64.35 -6.52 -1.74
N LEU A 3 64.60 -6.76 -0.45
CA LEU A 3 63.52 -6.93 0.55
C LEU A 3 62.72 -5.64 0.84
N SER A 4 63.38 -4.47 0.78
CA SER A 4 62.73 -3.16 0.98
C SER A 4 61.76 -2.81 -0.16
N LYS A 5 62.10 -3.15 -1.41
CA LYS A 5 61.23 -2.93 -2.57
C LYS A 5 59.95 -3.80 -2.49
N MET A 6 60.06 -5.05 -2.05
CA MET A 6 58.92 -5.95 -1.90
C MET A 6 57.92 -5.50 -0.83
N LYS A 7 58.40 -4.94 0.29
CA LYS A 7 57.54 -4.36 1.34
C LYS A 7 56.78 -3.11 0.87
N LYS A 8 57.41 -2.28 0.03
CA LYS A 8 56.74 -1.11 -0.60
C LYS A 8 55.68 -1.56 -1.60
N LEU A 9 55.97 -2.54 -2.45
CA LEU A 9 55.02 -3.06 -3.45
C LEU A 9 53.77 -3.67 -2.78
N ARG A 10 53.95 -4.44 -1.70
CA ARG A 10 52.83 -5.01 -0.92
C ARG A 10 51.96 -3.92 -0.27
N ARG A 11 52.56 -2.81 0.19
CA ARG A 11 51.82 -1.65 0.70
C ARG A 11 50.99 -0.98 -0.40
N TYR A 12 51.56 -0.77 -1.59
CA TYR A 12 50.81 -0.18 -2.71
C TYR A 12 49.67 -1.08 -3.18
N LEU A 13 49.91 -2.40 -3.27
CA LEU A 13 48.87 -3.35 -3.66
C LEU A 13 47.73 -3.40 -2.62
N PHE A 14 48.07 -3.33 -1.33
CA PHE A 14 47.07 -3.26 -0.27
C PHE A 14 46.25 -1.96 -0.36
N CYS A 15 46.90 -0.80 -0.51
CA CYS A 15 46.19 0.47 -0.70
C CYS A 15 45.31 0.46 -1.97
N PHE A 16 45.79 -0.10 -3.07
CA PHE A 16 45.04 -0.20 -4.31
C PHE A 16 43.81 -1.10 -4.16
N LEU A 17 43.95 -2.28 -3.54
CA LEU A 17 42.80 -3.15 -3.25
C LEU A 17 41.82 -2.49 -2.28
N SER A 18 42.29 -1.78 -1.26
CA SER A 18 41.43 -1.05 -0.32
C SER A 18 40.65 0.08 -1.01
N ILE A 19 41.28 0.82 -1.94
CA ILE A 19 40.63 1.86 -2.74
C ILE A 19 39.62 1.25 -3.71
N LEU A 20 39.97 0.14 -4.36
CA LEU A 20 39.07 -0.58 -5.26
C LEU A 20 37.84 -1.11 -4.51
N LEU A 21 38.03 -1.69 -3.32
CA LEU A 21 36.93 -2.18 -2.48
C LEU A 21 36.02 -1.03 -2.00
N LEU A 22 36.61 0.14 -1.66
CA LEU A 22 35.85 1.33 -1.29
C LEU A 22 35.05 1.90 -2.48
N SER A 23 35.59 1.85 -3.70
CA SER A 23 34.87 2.29 -4.90
C SER A 23 33.65 1.43 -5.24
N VAL A 24 33.66 0.13 -4.90
CA VAL A 24 32.50 -0.76 -5.12
C VAL A 24 31.36 -0.47 -4.14
N THR A 25 31.66 0.06 -2.94
CA THR A 25 30.63 0.46 -1.96
C THR A 25 29.94 1.80 -2.27
N LEU A 26 30.40 2.53 -3.29
CA LEU A 26 29.83 3.82 -3.71
C LEU A 26 28.89 3.69 -4.91
N LEU A 27 28.41 2.50 -5.24
CA LEU A 27 27.27 2.38 -6.15
C LEU A 27 26.08 3.08 -5.48
N PRO A 28 25.46 4.09 -6.12
CA PRO A 28 24.28 4.72 -5.55
C PRO A 28 23.21 3.64 -5.40
N ALA A 29 22.83 3.34 -4.16
CA ALA A 29 21.58 2.67 -3.92
C ALA A 29 20.51 3.60 -4.49
N ASN A 30 19.78 3.16 -5.52
CA ASN A 30 18.59 3.84 -6.00
C ASN A 30 17.55 3.73 -4.88
N ALA A 31 17.64 4.61 -3.88
CA ALA A 31 16.53 4.87 -3.00
C ALA A 31 15.44 5.47 -3.89
N PHE A 32 14.33 4.75 -4.03
CA PHE A 32 13.11 5.31 -4.62
C PHE A 32 12.68 6.47 -3.71
N ALA A 33 13.21 7.67 -3.97
CA ALA A 33 12.68 8.87 -3.36
C ALA A 33 11.21 8.97 -3.75
N ALA A 34 10.33 9.16 -2.77
CA ALA A 34 8.92 9.38 -3.02
C ALA A 34 8.78 10.46 -4.11
N THR A 35 8.25 10.07 -5.26
CA THR A 35 8.18 10.97 -6.41
C THR A 35 7.26 12.13 -6.03
N SER A 36 7.73 13.37 -6.18
CA SER A 36 6.96 14.57 -5.79
C SER A 36 5.56 14.55 -6.40
N LEU A 37 4.52 14.82 -5.60
CA LEU A 37 3.14 14.99 -6.08
C LEU A 37 2.88 16.37 -6.73
N ARG A 38 3.90 17.23 -6.82
CA ARG A 38 3.76 18.55 -7.46
C ARG A 38 3.42 18.36 -8.94
N GLY A 39 2.31 18.96 -9.37
CA GLY A 39 1.84 18.88 -10.75
C GLY A 39 0.98 17.65 -11.06
N GLU A 40 0.75 16.78 -10.08
CA GLU A 40 -0.16 15.64 -10.22
C GLU A 40 -1.63 16.06 -9.99
N SER A 41 -2.55 15.43 -10.70
CA SER A 41 -3.99 15.49 -10.42
C SER A 41 -4.40 14.21 -9.68
N ILE A 42 -4.92 14.37 -8.46
CA ILE A 42 -5.20 13.25 -7.55
C ILE A 42 -6.69 12.92 -7.56
N TYR A 43 -7.04 11.65 -7.80
CA TYR A 43 -8.38 11.10 -7.65
C TYR A 43 -8.52 10.41 -6.28
N GLN A 44 -9.33 10.97 -5.39
CA GLN A 44 -9.56 10.40 -4.06
C GLN A 44 -10.65 9.34 -4.11
N ILE A 45 -10.38 8.17 -3.52
CA ILE A 45 -11.22 6.99 -3.54
C ILE A 45 -11.50 6.55 -2.09
N MET A 46 -12.78 6.44 -1.74
CA MET A 46 -13.22 5.64 -0.60
C MET A 46 -13.38 4.21 -1.08
N VAL A 47 -12.44 3.32 -0.69
CA VAL A 47 -12.30 1.96 -1.27
C VAL A 47 -13.63 1.21 -1.30
N ASP A 48 -14.31 1.10 -0.16
CA ASP A 48 -15.60 0.41 0.01
C ASP A 48 -16.73 0.90 -0.91
N ARG A 49 -16.61 2.11 -1.46
CA ARG A 49 -17.68 2.78 -2.23
C ARG A 49 -17.38 2.93 -3.71
N PHE A 50 -16.23 2.44 -4.17
CA PHE A 50 -15.79 2.70 -5.52
C PHE A 50 -16.20 1.61 -6.50
N TYR A 51 -15.70 0.39 -6.31
CA TYR A 51 -16.02 -0.75 -7.17
C TYR A 51 -15.69 -2.06 -6.45
N ASP A 52 -16.61 -3.02 -6.46
CA ASP A 52 -16.41 -4.41 -6.02
C ASP A 52 -15.81 -5.18 -7.21
N GLY A 53 -14.52 -5.52 -7.09
CA GLY A 53 -13.78 -6.27 -8.10
C GLY A 53 -13.58 -7.73 -7.71
N ASP A 54 -13.67 -8.06 -6.42
CA ASP A 54 -13.56 -9.39 -5.88
C ASP A 54 -14.58 -9.64 -4.74
N SER A 55 -15.76 -10.10 -5.14
CA SER A 55 -16.80 -10.51 -4.19
C SER A 55 -16.41 -11.61 -3.20
N GLY A 56 -15.29 -12.31 -3.41
CA GLY A 56 -14.77 -13.33 -2.51
C GLY A 56 -14.28 -12.78 -1.17
N ASN A 57 -13.92 -11.49 -1.11
CA ASN A 57 -13.48 -10.80 0.11
C ASN A 57 -14.57 -9.91 0.73
N ASN A 58 -15.79 -9.94 0.18
CA ASN A 58 -16.89 -9.13 0.68
C ASN A 58 -17.18 -9.40 2.16
N ALA A 59 -17.42 -8.31 2.87
CA ALA A 59 -17.76 -8.37 4.29
C ALA A 59 -19.01 -9.23 4.54
N ALA A 60 -18.94 -10.06 5.58
CA ALA A 60 -20.05 -10.88 6.03
C ALA A 60 -20.31 -10.67 7.52
N GLY A 61 -21.45 -11.18 8.00
CA GLY A 61 -21.80 -11.16 9.41
C GLY A 61 -22.00 -9.74 9.94
N GLU A 62 -21.31 -9.40 11.04
CA GLU A 62 -21.44 -8.11 11.74
C GLU A 62 -20.98 -6.88 10.94
N ALA A 63 -20.08 -7.08 9.97
CA ALA A 63 -19.59 -6.00 9.10
C ALA A 63 -20.59 -5.63 8.01
N PHE A 64 -21.62 -6.47 7.82
CA PHE A 64 -22.69 -6.31 6.85
C PHE A 64 -24.04 -6.24 7.59
N ARG A 65 -25.04 -5.56 7.01
CA ARG A 65 -26.36 -5.54 7.63
C ARG A 65 -27.19 -6.70 7.09
N TYR A 66 -27.44 -7.70 7.94
CA TYR A 66 -28.17 -8.95 7.61
C TYR A 66 -29.53 -8.79 6.89
N THR A 67 -30.15 -7.61 6.94
CA THR A 67 -31.45 -7.33 6.30
C THR A 67 -31.33 -6.59 4.95
N GLU A 68 -30.13 -6.48 4.39
CA GLU A 68 -29.93 -5.69 3.16
C GLU A 68 -30.56 -6.34 1.92
N ASN A 69 -31.72 -5.79 1.56
CA ASN A 69 -32.19 -5.67 0.17
C ASN A 69 -32.12 -4.19 -0.30
N SER A 70 -31.51 -3.28 0.48
CA SER A 70 -31.42 -1.84 0.17
C SER A 70 -30.08 -1.26 0.63
N GLN A 71 -29.34 -0.60 -0.27
CA GLN A 71 -28.04 0.08 -0.03
C GLN A 71 -28.14 1.35 0.84
N ASP A 72 -29.24 1.56 1.55
CA ASP A 72 -29.59 2.86 2.13
C ASP A 72 -28.80 3.20 3.42
N ASP A 73 -28.07 2.23 4.01
CA ASP A 73 -27.24 2.46 5.19
C ASP A 73 -25.74 2.54 4.84
N PHE A 74 -25.28 3.75 4.58
CA PHE A 74 -23.89 4.07 4.23
C PHE A 74 -22.86 3.86 5.35
N ARG A 75 -23.24 3.24 6.47
CA ARG A 75 -22.35 2.94 7.59
C ARG A 75 -21.81 1.50 7.57
N TYR A 76 -22.42 0.61 6.80
CA TYR A 76 -21.94 -0.77 6.63
C TYR A 76 -21.04 -0.87 5.40
N MET A 77 -20.32 -1.99 5.30
CA MET A 77 -19.50 -2.33 4.14
C MET A 77 -20.40 -2.58 2.92
N HIS A 78 -20.03 -2.03 1.77
CA HIS A 78 -20.74 -2.16 0.48
C HIS A 78 -19.97 -3.00 -0.54
N GLY A 79 -18.72 -3.40 -0.23
CA GLY A 79 -17.97 -4.41 -0.99
C GLY A 79 -16.91 -3.84 -1.94
N GLY A 80 -16.69 -2.53 -1.96
CA GLY A 80 -15.60 -1.99 -2.74
C GLY A 80 -14.23 -2.40 -2.21
N ASP A 81 -13.31 -2.72 -3.11
CA ASP A 81 -12.02 -3.35 -2.78
C ASP A 81 -10.86 -2.85 -3.67
N TRP A 82 -9.65 -3.35 -3.43
CA TRP A 82 -8.46 -2.97 -4.21
C TRP A 82 -8.43 -3.56 -5.61
N GLN A 83 -9.02 -4.73 -5.83
CA GLN A 83 -9.14 -5.31 -7.17
C GLN A 83 -10.02 -4.41 -8.04
N GLY A 84 -11.12 -3.89 -7.50
CA GLY A 84 -11.99 -2.96 -8.19
C GLY A 84 -11.30 -1.63 -8.51
N ILE A 85 -10.39 -1.17 -7.65
CA ILE A 85 -9.53 -0.02 -7.98
C ILE A 85 -8.64 -0.36 -9.18
N ILE A 86 -7.95 -1.50 -9.15
CA ILE A 86 -7.08 -1.98 -10.23
C ILE A 86 -7.85 -2.05 -11.56
N ASP A 87 -9.04 -2.64 -11.54
CA ASP A 87 -9.92 -2.79 -12.71
C ASP A 87 -10.36 -1.45 -13.30
N LYS A 88 -10.43 -0.39 -12.49
CA LYS A 88 -10.85 0.96 -12.89
C LYS A 88 -9.70 1.95 -13.08
N ILE A 89 -8.44 1.51 -12.97
CA ILE A 89 -7.29 2.37 -13.32
C ILE A 89 -7.42 2.98 -14.74
N PRO A 90 -7.83 2.23 -15.79
CA PRO A 90 -8.06 2.81 -17.11
C PRO A 90 -9.09 3.95 -17.09
N TYR A 91 -10.22 3.76 -16.41
CA TYR A 91 -11.27 4.78 -16.25
C TYR A 91 -10.74 6.06 -15.58
N ILE A 92 -9.93 5.92 -14.52
CA ILE A 92 -9.34 7.06 -13.81
C ILE A 92 -8.33 7.81 -14.70
N LYS A 93 -7.52 7.07 -15.47
CA LYS A 93 -6.55 7.64 -16.42
C LYS A 93 -7.23 8.37 -17.58
N ASP A 94 -8.32 7.82 -18.10
CA ASP A 94 -9.09 8.43 -19.19
C ASP A 94 -9.74 9.76 -18.79
N MET A 95 -10.03 9.96 -17.49
CA MET A 95 -10.44 11.25 -16.93
C MET A 95 -9.29 12.27 -16.79
N GLY A 96 -8.03 11.87 -17.01
CA GLY A 96 -6.86 12.74 -16.92
C GLY A 96 -6.23 12.85 -15.52
N TYR A 97 -6.63 12.00 -14.57
CA TYR A 97 -5.95 11.91 -13.27
C TYR A 97 -4.64 11.14 -13.37
N THR A 98 -3.65 11.54 -12.57
CA THR A 98 -2.28 11.01 -12.64
C THR A 98 -1.84 10.34 -11.33
N ALA A 99 -2.65 10.45 -10.28
CA ALA A 99 -2.47 9.75 -9.02
C ALA A 99 -3.83 9.41 -8.38
N ILE A 100 -3.85 8.40 -7.52
CA ILE A 100 -4.99 8.04 -6.66
C ILE A 100 -4.62 8.22 -5.20
N TRP A 101 -5.60 8.61 -4.38
CA TRP A 101 -5.51 8.58 -2.92
C TRP A 101 -6.63 7.67 -2.39
N ILE A 102 -6.28 6.60 -1.69
CA ILE A 102 -7.24 5.61 -1.18
C ILE A 102 -7.45 5.72 0.34
N SER A 103 -8.51 5.09 0.84
CA SER A 103 -8.75 4.83 2.27
C SER A 103 -7.52 4.19 2.95
N PRO A 104 -7.36 4.29 4.28
CA PRO A 104 -6.29 3.60 5.00
C PRO A 104 -6.24 2.11 4.67
N VAL A 105 -5.03 1.60 4.43
CA VAL A 105 -4.82 0.21 4.02
C VAL A 105 -4.85 -0.78 5.17
N SER A 106 -4.65 -0.29 6.39
CA SER A 106 -4.58 -1.10 7.60
C SER A 106 -5.95 -1.67 8.00
N ASP A 107 -5.92 -2.77 8.74
CA ASP A 107 -7.13 -3.46 9.19
C ASP A 107 -7.92 -2.63 10.21
N PRO A 108 -9.19 -2.29 9.93
CA PRO A 108 -10.00 -1.46 10.80
C PRO A 108 -10.74 -2.29 11.86
N GLN A 109 -11.08 -1.65 12.98
CA GLN A 109 -12.06 -2.18 13.93
C GLN A 109 -13.46 -2.10 13.31
N LEU A 110 -14.28 -3.10 13.60
CA LEU A 110 -15.66 -3.16 13.10
C LEU A 110 -16.57 -2.13 13.75
N TRP A 111 -16.42 -1.91 15.05
CA TRP A 111 -17.36 -1.18 15.87
C TRP A 111 -16.68 -0.02 16.58
N GLY A 112 -17.34 1.14 16.60
CA GLY A 112 -16.95 2.29 17.41
C GLY A 112 -17.11 2.05 18.92
N VAL A 113 -16.64 3.03 19.70
CA VAL A 113 -16.87 3.06 21.15
C VAL A 113 -18.38 3.18 21.42
N PRO A 114 -18.95 2.37 22.34
CA PRO A 114 -20.35 2.49 22.72
C PRO A 114 -20.68 3.91 23.21
N ASP A 115 -21.81 4.46 22.77
CA ASP A 115 -22.31 5.72 23.32
C ASP A 115 -22.90 5.56 24.74
N ALA A 116 -23.42 6.64 25.32
CA ALA A 116 -24.02 6.63 26.66
C ALA A 116 -25.21 5.65 26.81
N SER A 117 -25.82 5.22 25.70
CA SER A 117 -26.89 4.23 25.67
C SER A 117 -26.39 2.79 25.44
N GLY A 118 -25.06 2.61 25.32
CA GLY A 118 -24.44 1.33 25.01
C GLY A 118 -24.49 0.96 23.52
N LYS A 119 -24.92 1.87 22.65
CA LYS A 119 -25.04 1.61 21.22
C LYS A 119 -23.70 1.78 20.52
N GLN A 120 -23.32 0.79 19.71
CA GLN A 120 -22.15 0.85 18.84
C GLN A 120 -22.56 1.12 17.39
N TRP A 121 -21.64 1.72 16.64
CA TRP A 121 -21.84 2.07 15.24
C TRP A 121 -20.74 1.41 14.40
N PRO A 122 -21.05 0.90 13.19
CA PRO A 122 -20.04 0.28 12.36
C PRO A 122 -19.08 1.35 11.81
N THR A 123 -17.79 1.01 11.76
CA THR A 123 -16.70 1.95 11.41
C THR A 123 -15.75 1.42 10.33
N ALA A 124 -15.88 0.15 9.95
CA ALA A 124 -14.90 -0.50 9.07
C ALA A 124 -14.82 0.12 7.67
N TYR A 125 -15.95 0.53 7.09
CA TYR A 125 -16.07 0.94 5.67
C TYR A 125 -15.13 2.06 5.24
N HIS A 126 -14.80 2.98 6.14
CA HIS A 126 -13.93 4.11 5.83
C HIS A 126 -12.45 3.87 6.19
N GLY A 127 -12.11 2.77 6.87
CA GLY A 127 -10.73 2.38 7.21
C GLY A 127 -10.04 3.17 8.33
N TYR A 128 -10.53 4.36 8.70
CA TYR A 128 -9.86 5.23 9.68
C TYR A 128 -9.79 4.73 11.13
N ASN A 129 -10.67 3.83 11.57
CA ASN A 129 -10.59 3.28 12.92
C ASN A 129 -9.66 2.06 12.93
N VAL A 130 -8.35 2.30 12.86
CA VAL A 130 -7.34 1.24 12.76
C VAL A 130 -7.33 0.35 14.01
N TYR A 131 -7.44 -0.96 13.83
CA TYR A 131 -7.29 -1.98 14.87
C TYR A 131 -5.89 -2.58 14.85
N ASP A 132 -5.44 -3.04 13.68
CA ASP A 132 -4.11 -3.60 13.49
C ASP A 132 -3.38 -2.85 12.36
N PRO A 133 -2.41 -1.97 12.70
CA PRO A 133 -1.65 -1.23 11.69
C PRO A 133 -0.72 -2.12 10.86
N ASN A 134 -0.41 -3.33 11.33
CA ASN A 134 0.53 -4.26 10.68
C ASN A 134 -0.17 -5.32 9.83
N ARG A 135 -1.51 -5.31 9.79
CA ARG A 135 -2.30 -6.13 8.87
C ARG A 135 -3.04 -5.24 7.90
N ALA A 136 -3.11 -5.67 6.65
CA ALA A 136 -3.91 -4.99 5.65
C ALA A 136 -5.42 -5.31 5.85
N SER A 137 -6.29 -4.44 5.36
CA SER A 137 -7.74 -4.61 5.51
C SER A 137 -8.21 -5.91 4.85
N ARG A 138 -8.74 -6.81 5.69
CA ARG A 138 -9.31 -8.08 5.23
C ARG A 138 -10.49 -7.91 4.26
N TYR A 139 -11.15 -6.76 4.33
CA TYR A 139 -12.30 -6.43 3.48
C TYR A 139 -11.94 -5.69 2.20
N PHE A 140 -10.67 -5.31 2.01
CA PHE A 140 -10.23 -4.63 0.78
C PHE A 140 -9.35 -5.50 -0.11
N GLY A 141 -8.95 -6.70 0.34
CA GLY A 141 -8.31 -7.66 -0.56
C GLY A 141 -7.14 -8.50 0.00
N THR A 142 -6.91 -8.57 1.31
CA THR A 142 -5.98 -9.59 1.83
C THR A 142 -6.34 -10.08 3.23
N GLU A 143 -6.70 -11.36 3.33
CA GLU A 143 -6.75 -12.06 4.61
C GLU A 143 -5.37 -12.59 5.05
N ASP A 144 -4.47 -12.79 4.08
CA ASP A 144 -3.14 -13.35 4.31
C ASP A 144 -2.20 -12.32 5.00
N PRO A 145 -1.67 -12.63 6.19
CA PRO A 145 -0.68 -11.80 6.87
C PRO A 145 0.64 -11.63 6.09
N GLU A 146 1.04 -12.59 5.26
CA GLU A 146 2.28 -12.52 4.47
C GLU A 146 2.12 -11.56 3.28
N ALA A 147 1.03 -11.69 2.53
CA ALA A 147 0.63 -10.71 1.51
C ALA A 147 0.40 -9.30 2.10
N SER A 148 -0.14 -9.20 3.32
CA SER A 148 -0.33 -7.92 4.03
C SER A 148 0.96 -7.13 4.22
N ASN A 149 2.09 -7.80 4.46
CA ASN A 149 3.38 -7.14 4.66
C ASN A 149 3.89 -6.42 3.41
N SER A 150 3.50 -6.90 2.23
CA SER A 150 3.85 -6.29 0.94
C SER A 150 3.03 -5.02 0.65
N VAL A 151 1.79 -4.96 1.16
CA VAL A 151 0.89 -3.80 1.02
C VAL A 151 1.17 -2.71 2.07
N ASN A 152 1.70 -3.07 3.24
CA ASN A 152 1.79 -2.19 4.41
C ASN A 152 2.90 -1.12 4.40
N HIS A 153 3.66 -0.96 3.31
CA HIS A 153 4.82 -0.06 3.29
C HIS A 153 4.71 1.07 2.26
N ASN A 154 3.75 1.98 2.43
CA ASN A 154 3.67 3.30 1.77
C ASN A 154 2.83 3.42 0.49
N ALA A 155 1.51 3.25 0.56
CA ALA A 155 0.67 4.07 -0.32
C ALA A 155 -0.77 4.27 0.17
N ALA A 156 -1.00 5.35 0.91
CA ALA A 156 -2.30 6.03 0.80
C ALA A 156 -2.43 6.68 -0.58
N VAL A 157 -1.31 7.05 -1.23
CA VAL A 157 -1.29 7.71 -2.53
C VAL A 157 -0.41 6.92 -3.51
N LEU A 158 -1.00 6.49 -4.63
CA LEU A 158 -0.31 5.80 -5.72
C LEU A 158 -0.26 6.70 -6.96
N LYS A 159 0.92 6.90 -7.55
CA LYS A 159 1.03 7.52 -8.87
C LYS A 159 0.60 6.51 -9.93
N LEU A 160 -0.27 6.94 -10.84
CA LEU A 160 -0.78 6.11 -11.95
C LEU A 160 0.15 6.12 -13.18
N VAL A 161 1.19 6.95 -13.16
CA VAL A 161 2.13 7.10 -14.26
C VAL A 161 3.31 6.14 -14.06
N ASN A 162 3.56 5.28 -15.05
CA ASN A 162 4.71 4.36 -15.19
C ASN A 162 4.78 3.12 -14.27
N GLN A 163 3.67 2.65 -13.68
CA GLN A 163 3.63 1.28 -13.14
C GLN A 163 2.88 0.35 -14.10
N GLU A 164 3.60 -0.59 -14.71
CA GLU A 164 2.99 -1.82 -15.21
C GLU A 164 2.54 -2.61 -13.98
N PHE A 165 1.24 -2.68 -13.75
CA PHE A 165 0.70 -3.61 -12.76
C PHE A 165 0.85 -5.02 -13.34
N PRO A 166 1.42 -5.98 -12.60
CA PRO A 166 1.53 -7.35 -13.09
C PRO A 166 0.13 -7.85 -13.46
N SER A 167 -0.05 -8.24 -14.71
CA SER A 167 -1.24 -8.97 -15.13
C SER A 167 -1.25 -10.30 -14.39
N GLY A 168 -2.33 -10.56 -13.65
CA GLY A 168 -2.56 -11.84 -13.01
C GLY A 168 -2.82 -12.90 -14.07
N ASP A 169 -1.78 -13.67 -14.40
CA ASP A 169 -1.85 -14.98 -15.04
C ASP A 169 -1.50 -16.06 -14.01
#